data_AF-A0A662YJT3-F1
#
_entry.id   AF-A0A662YJT3-F1
#
_cell.length_a   1.000
_cell.length_b   1.000
_cell.length_c   1.000
_cell.angle_alpha   90.00
_cell.angle_beta   90.00
_cell.angle_gamma   90.00
#
_symmetry.space_group_name_H-M   'P 1'
#
loop_
_entity.id
_entity.type
_entity.pdbx_description
1 polymer ?
#
loop_
_entity_poly.entity_id
_entity_poly.type
_entity_poly.pdbx_seq_one_letter_code
_entity_poly.pdbx_strand_id
1 'polypeptide(L)'
;MKAQAVSAAVLAAACLSGLAVSEPTWHDLAITAPRHGRYLHRTASEDAFFWQADTAWEMLHRLNKTSIDFYLRSRAEQGFNVVQTVIISELNGTTRPNFYGDLPFNNSDPTQPNEEYFELVDWASELAASYGILLALVPTWGMYVSGGYHDTESIFNESSARQWGQYIGARYPGLPKILGGDTD
;
A
#
# COMPACT_ATOMS: atom_id res chain seq x y z
N MET A 1 17.13 39.32 62.46
CA MET A 1 17.67 38.00 62.07
C MET A 1 16.65 36.96 62.54
N LYS A 2 15.92 36.21 61.73
CA LYS A 2 16.16 35.62 60.41
C LYS A 2 14.80 35.54 59.66
N ALA A 3 14.76 35.93 58.39
CA ALA A 3 13.63 35.64 57.50
C ALA A 3 13.90 34.29 56.82
N GLN A 4 12.96 33.34 56.93
CA GLN A 4 12.99 32.10 56.16
C GLN A 4 12.31 32.32 54.82
N ALA A 5 13.06 32.17 53.74
CA ALA A 5 12.56 32.18 52.37
C ALA A 5 11.84 30.85 52.08
N VAL A 6 10.58 30.92 51.64
CA VAL A 6 9.85 29.78 51.09
C VAL A 6 10.17 29.72 49.60
N SER A 7 10.95 28.74 49.18
CA SER A 7 11.20 28.46 47.76
C SER A 7 9.97 27.76 47.17
N ALA A 8 9.29 28.42 46.24
CA ALA A 8 8.28 27.80 45.40
C ALA A 8 8.98 26.91 44.36
N ALA A 9 8.84 25.59 44.50
CA ALA A 9 9.26 24.65 43.48
C ALA A 9 8.17 24.57 42.40
N VAL A 10 8.44 25.14 41.22
CA VAL A 10 7.62 24.95 40.03
C VAL A 10 7.95 23.58 39.44
N LEU A 11 7.05 22.60 39.55
CA LEU A 11 7.14 21.36 38.77
C LEU A 11 6.73 21.69 37.32
N ALA A 12 7.72 21.73 36.43
CA ALA A 12 7.46 21.69 35.00
C ALA A 12 7.09 20.25 34.61
N ALA A 13 5.82 20.01 34.31
CA ALA A 13 5.38 18.77 33.66
C ALA A 13 5.85 18.82 32.20
N ALA A 14 6.90 18.07 31.88
CA ALA A 14 7.29 17.83 30.49
C ALA A 14 6.29 16.86 29.86
N CYS A 15 5.34 17.37 29.09
CA CYS A 15 4.52 16.57 28.20
C CYS A 15 5.42 15.98 27.11
N LEU A 16 5.78 14.70 27.25
CA LEU A 16 6.29 13.89 26.14
C LEU A 16 5.10 13.64 25.19
N SER A 17 4.85 14.58 24.29
CA SER A 17 4.05 14.31 23.10
C SER A 17 4.87 13.36 22.23
N GLY A 18 4.61 12.04 22.36
CA GLY A 18 5.04 11.09 21.36
C GLY A 18 4.51 11.56 20.01
N LEU A 19 5.36 11.54 18.99
CA LEU A 19 4.91 11.72 17.61
C LEU A 19 3.95 10.56 17.32
N ALA A 20 2.66 10.80 17.43
CA ALA A 20 1.67 9.90 16.86
C ALA A 20 1.93 9.92 15.36
N VAL A 21 2.48 8.82 14.84
CA VAL A 21 2.52 8.59 13.40
C VAL A 21 1.05 8.64 12.96
N SER A 22 0.71 9.55 12.05
CA SER A 22 -0.64 9.59 11.48
C SER A 22 -0.89 8.22 10.86
N GLU A 23 -1.92 7.54 11.34
CA GLU A 23 -2.40 6.33 10.67
C GLU A 23 -2.78 6.69 9.22
N PRO A 24 -2.52 5.80 8.25
CA PRO A 24 -2.91 6.05 6.87
C PRO A 24 -4.44 6.13 6.75
N THR A 25 -4.96 6.88 5.78
CA THR A 25 -6.42 7.13 5.73
C THR A 25 -7.24 5.87 5.41
N TRP A 26 -6.60 4.83 4.87
CA TRP A 26 -7.24 3.52 4.65
C TRP A 26 -7.31 2.63 5.91
N HIS A 27 -6.80 3.07 7.07
CA HIS A 27 -6.82 2.26 8.29
C HIS A 27 -8.25 1.80 8.64
N ASP A 28 -9.23 2.70 8.58
CA ASP A 28 -10.64 2.40 8.88
C ASP A 28 -11.30 1.52 7.81
N LEU A 29 -10.69 1.43 6.62
CA LEU A 29 -11.13 0.54 5.55
C LEU A 29 -10.52 -0.85 5.66
N ALA A 30 -9.53 -1.10 6.52
CA ALA A 30 -8.91 -2.42 6.63
C ALA A 30 -9.95 -3.52 6.87
N ILE A 31 -9.67 -4.71 6.32
CA ILE A 31 -10.56 -5.87 6.42
C ILE A 31 -9.88 -7.02 7.16
N THR A 32 -10.69 -7.81 7.85
CA THR A 32 -10.26 -9.02 8.56
C THR A 32 -11.09 -10.22 8.13
N ALA A 33 -10.43 -11.37 8.02
CA ALA A 33 -11.06 -12.67 7.83
C ALA A 33 -10.91 -13.52 9.13
N PRO A 34 -11.98 -14.16 9.63
CA PRO A 34 -11.84 -15.08 10.75
C PRO A 34 -11.02 -16.31 10.33
N ARG A 35 -10.23 -16.88 11.25
CA ARG A 35 -9.36 -18.05 11.01
C ARG A 35 -10.07 -19.23 10.30
N HIS A 36 -11.35 -19.42 10.60
CA HIS A 36 -12.20 -20.46 10.00
C HIS A 36 -13.50 -19.88 9.41
N GLY A 37 -13.48 -18.60 9.03
CA GLY A 37 -14.62 -17.87 8.49
C GLY A 37 -14.74 -17.99 6.97
N ARG A 38 -15.92 -17.64 6.46
CA ARG A 38 -16.22 -17.57 5.01
C ARG A 38 -16.52 -16.16 4.52
N TYR A 39 -16.47 -15.18 5.43
CA TYR A 39 -16.87 -13.79 5.18
C TYR A 39 -15.82 -12.83 5.73
N LEU A 40 -15.81 -11.63 5.16
CA LEU A 40 -14.92 -10.53 5.54
C LEU A 40 -15.70 -9.52 6.37
N HIS A 41 -14.99 -8.84 7.26
CA HIS A 41 -15.52 -7.77 8.09
C HIS A 41 -14.55 -6.58 8.05
N ARG A 42 -15.06 -5.37 8.26
CA ARG A 42 -14.21 -4.20 8.56
C ARG A 42 -13.50 -4.44 9.89
N THR A 43 -12.19 -4.23 9.93
CA THR A 43 -11.40 -4.47 11.14
C THR A 43 -11.79 -3.53 12.28
N ALA A 44 -12.09 -2.26 11.97
CA ALA A 44 -12.41 -1.26 12.97
C ALA A 44 -13.85 -1.36 13.50
N SER A 45 -14.84 -1.61 12.62
CA SER A 45 -16.26 -1.57 12.98
C SER A 45 -16.94 -2.94 13.10
N GLU A 46 -16.29 -4.01 12.65
CA GLU A 46 -16.84 -5.37 12.55
C GLU A 46 -18.01 -5.55 11.56
N ASP A 47 -18.39 -4.48 10.84
CA ASP A 47 -19.43 -4.53 9.82
C ASP A 47 -19.07 -5.54 8.72
N ALA A 48 -20.08 -6.25 8.22
CA ALA A 48 -19.89 -7.17 7.11
C ALA A 48 -19.32 -6.44 5.88
N PHE A 49 -18.29 -7.03 5.27
CA PHE A 49 -17.66 -6.49 4.08
C PHE A 49 -17.92 -7.41 2.88
N PHE A 50 -18.74 -6.93 1.94
CA PHE A 50 -18.94 -7.60 0.66
C PHE A 50 -17.87 -7.13 -0.32
N TRP A 51 -17.00 -8.04 -0.77
CA TRP A 51 -15.93 -7.72 -1.73
C TRP A 51 -16.52 -7.53 -3.14
N GLN A 52 -16.62 -6.28 -3.58
CA GLN A 52 -17.03 -5.91 -4.93
C GLN A 52 -15.88 -5.20 -5.63
N ALA A 53 -15.10 -5.98 -6.38
CA ALA A 53 -13.86 -5.52 -6.98
C ALA A 53 -13.97 -5.23 -8.47
N ASP A 54 -13.24 -4.20 -8.90
CA ASP A 54 -12.83 -4.03 -10.29
C ASP A 54 -11.34 -4.36 -10.47
N THR A 55 -10.91 -4.54 -11.73
CA THR A 55 -9.54 -4.95 -12.10
C THR A 55 -8.84 -3.88 -12.92
N ALA A 56 -7.76 -3.31 -12.39
CA ALA A 56 -6.93 -2.31 -13.07
C ALA A 56 -5.44 -2.61 -12.85
N TRP A 57 -4.97 -3.71 -13.44
CA TRP A 57 -3.62 -4.24 -13.22
C TRP A 57 -2.49 -3.23 -13.44
N GLU A 58 -2.64 -2.41 -14.49
CA GLU A 58 -1.61 -1.48 -14.95
C GLU A 58 -1.85 -0.04 -14.45
N MET A 59 -2.81 0.17 -13.54
CA MET A 59 -3.22 1.52 -13.10
C MET A 59 -2.05 2.35 -12.59
N LEU A 60 -1.25 1.78 -11.69
CA LEU A 60 -0.11 2.46 -11.05
C LEU A 60 1.07 2.70 -12.01
N HIS A 61 1.10 1.99 -13.14
CA HIS A 61 2.19 2.04 -14.09
C HIS A 61 1.88 2.91 -15.32
N ARG A 62 0.64 2.88 -15.81
CA ARG A 62 0.26 3.52 -17.09
C ARG A 62 -0.43 4.85 -16.92
N LEU A 63 -1.17 5.03 -15.84
CA LEU A 63 -2.05 6.18 -15.69
C LEU A 63 -1.34 7.34 -14.98
N ASN A 64 -1.73 8.55 -15.34
CA ASN A 64 -1.39 9.74 -14.58
C ASN A 64 -2.42 10.00 -13.46
N LYS A 65 -2.10 10.89 -12.53
CA LYS A 65 -2.96 11.25 -11.39
C LYS A 65 -4.40 11.63 -11.81
N THR A 66 -4.57 12.42 -12.87
CA THR A 66 -5.91 12.79 -13.38
C THR A 66 -6.72 11.58 -13.86
N SER A 67 -6.08 10.63 -14.52
CA SER A 67 -6.75 9.43 -15.03
C SER A 67 -7.06 8.44 -13.90
N ILE A 68 -6.18 8.33 -12.90
CA ILE A 68 -6.41 7.52 -11.70
C ILE A 68 -7.60 8.09 -10.90
N ASP A 69 -7.65 9.41 -10.68
CA ASP A 69 -8.78 10.09 -10.03
C ASP A 69 -10.09 9.84 -10.74
N PHE A 70 -10.12 10.07 -12.05
CA PHE A 70 -11.30 9.81 -12.86
C PHE A 70 -11.76 8.35 -12.75
N TYR A 71 -10.83 7.39 -12.88
CA TYR A 71 -11.13 5.97 -12.78
C TYR A 71 -11.72 5.62 -11.41
N LEU A 72 -11.01 5.95 -10.31
CA LEU A 72 -11.41 5.60 -8.94
C LEU A 72 -12.76 6.22 -8.57
N ARG A 73 -12.97 7.51 -8.89
CA ARG A 73 -14.26 8.17 -8.66
C ARG A 73 -15.39 7.44 -9.40
N SER A 74 -15.19 7.13 -10.68
CA SER A 74 -16.20 6.40 -11.46
C SER A 74 -16.45 4.98 -10.93
N ARG A 75 -15.44 4.31 -10.37
CA ARG A 75 -15.62 3.00 -9.73
C ARG A 75 -16.45 3.11 -8.45
N ALA A 76 -16.19 4.14 -7.64
CA ALA A 76 -16.96 4.40 -6.43
C ALA A 76 -18.43 4.72 -6.75
N GLU A 77 -18.69 5.55 -7.77
CA GLU A 77 -20.05 5.86 -8.27
C GLU A 77 -20.82 4.61 -8.75
N GLN A 78 -20.09 3.57 -9.18
CA GLN A 78 -20.65 2.29 -9.63
C GLN A 78 -20.78 1.25 -8.49
N GLY A 79 -20.37 1.60 -7.28
CA GLY A 79 -20.49 0.73 -6.09
C GLY A 79 -19.34 -0.26 -5.90
N PHE A 80 -18.24 -0.13 -6.65
CA PHE A 80 -17.03 -0.90 -6.35
C PHE A 80 -16.38 -0.37 -5.07
N ASN A 81 -15.92 -1.29 -4.22
CA ASN A 81 -15.26 -0.98 -2.96
C ASN A 81 -13.85 -1.58 -2.86
N VAL A 82 -13.41 -2.29 -3.90
CA VAL A 82 -12.05 -2.77 -4.07
C VAL A 82 -11.59 -2.53 -5.50
N VAL A 83 -10.33 -2.19 -5.69
CA VAL A 83 -9.66 -2.21 -6.99
C VAL A 83 -8.42 -3.09 -6.88
N GLN A 84 -8.32 -4.09 -7.75
CA GLN A 84 -7.13 -4.93 -7.86
C GLN A 84 -6.12 -4.28 -8.80
N THR A 85 -4.89 -4.12 -8.34
CA THR A 85 -3.81 -3.49 -9.12
C THR A 85 -2.45 -4.07 -8.75
N VAL A 86 -1.45 -3.89 -9.63
CA VAL A 86 -0.11 -4.44 -9.46
C VAL A 86 0.88 -3.32 -9.20
N ILE A 87 1.76 -3.50 -8.20
CA ILE A 87 2.85 -2.54 -7.93
C ILE A 87 3.95 -2.69 -8.99
N ILE A 88 4.45 -3.91 -9.22
CA ILE A 88 5.38 -4.23 -10.31
C ILE A 88 4.61 -4.92 -11.44
N SER A 89 4.13 -4.11 -12.36
CA SER A 89 3.23 -4.51 -13.44
C SER A 89 3.87 -5.49 -14.43
N GLU A 90 3.06 -6.40 -14.98
CA GLU A 90 3.46 -7.42 -15.96
C GLU A 90 4.11 -6.80 -17.21
N LEU A 91 3.49 -5.75 -17.76
CA LEU A 91 3.83 -5.28 -19.10
C LEU A 91 5.01 -4.30 -19.07
N ASN A 92 6.22 -4.84 -19.00
CA ASN A 92 7.48 -4.08 -18.94
C ASN A 92 7.64 -3.25 -17.66
N GLY A 93 7.06 -3.68 -16.54
CA GLY A 93 7.03 -2.89 -15.29
C GLY A 93 8.39 -2.53 -14.71
N THR A 94 9.45 -3.26 -15.10
CA THR A 94 10.83 -3.05 -14.63
C THR A 94 11.74 -2.38 -15.66
N THR A 95 11.29 -2.21 -16.91
CA THR A 95 12.13 -1.70 -18.01
C THR A 95 11.54 -0.46 -18.69
N ARG A 96 10.23 -0.27 -18.61
CA ARG A 96 9.55 0.95 -19.05
C ARG A 96 9.14 1.75 -17.81
N PRO A 97 9.44 3.05 -17.73
CA PRO A 97 8.99 3.85 -16.59
C PRO A 97 7.48 4.03 -16.59
N ASN A 98 6.96 4.39 -15.40
CA ASN A 98 5.59 4.85 -15.25
C ASN A 98 5.33 6.14 -16.06
N PHE A 99 4.11 6.67 -16.00
CA PHE A 99 3.76 7.92 -16.68
C PHE A 99 4.68 9.10 -16.35
N TYR A 100 5.25 9.13 -15.14
CA TYR A 100 6.08 10.21 -14.62
C TYR A 100 7.58 10.05 -14.89
N GLY A 101 7.99 8.93 -15.48
CA GLY A 101 9.40 8.67 -15.80
C GLY A 101 10.12 7.77 -14.80
N ASP A 102 9.41 7.22 -13.82
CA ASP A 102 10.01 6.45 -12.72
C ASP A 102 9.87 4.94 -12.92
N LEU A 103 10.95 4.21 -12.67
CA LEU A 103 10.95 2.75 -12.51
C LEU A 103 10.75 2.38 -11.04
N PRO A 104 10.23 1.18 -10.72
CA PRO A 104 10.00 0.78 -9.33
C PRO A 104 11.28 0.55 -8.51
N PHE A 105 12.40 0.33 -9.19
CA PHE A 105 13.69 -0.01 -8.57
C PHE A 105 14.81 0.87 -9.11
N ASN A 106 15.67 1.31 -8.20
CA ASN A 106 16.93 1.94 -8.53
C ASN A 106 17.94 0.88 -9.00
N ASN A 107 18.70 1.19 -10.05
CA ASN A 107 19.73 0.31 -10.61
C ASN A 107 19.23 -1.10 -11.02
N SER A 108 17.92 -1.25 -11.27
CA SER A 108 17.27 -2.56 -11.50
C SER A 108 17.45 -3.57 -10.35
N ASP A 109 17.72 -3.07 -9.14
CA ASP A 109 17.91 -3.89 -7.94
C ASP A 109 16.62 -3.92 -7.10
N PRO A 110 15.95 -5.07 -6.94
CA PRO A 110 14.70 -5.18 -6.19
C PRO A 110 14.86 -4.93 -4.69
N THR A 111 16.09 -4.85 -4.17
CA THR A 111 16.39 -4.44 -2.79
C THR A 111 16.50 -2.92 -2.64
N GLN A 112 16.41 -2.17 -3.75
CA GLN A 112 16.47 -0.71 -3.79
C GLN A 112 15.20 -0.10 -4.41
N PRO A 113 14.05 -0.11 -3.70
CA PRO A 113 12.84 0.58 -4.15
C PRO A 113 13.11 2.05 -4.49
N ASN A 114 12.48 2.54 -5.56
CA ASN A 114 12.59 3.92 -5.99
C ASN A 114 11.49 4.79 -5.37
N GLU A 115 11.85 5.78 -4.54
CA GLU A 115 10.87 6.53 -3.74
C GLU A 115 9.88 7.31 -4.60
N GLU A 116 10.34 7.92 -5.70
CA GLU A 116 9.54 8.69 -6.63
C GLU A 116 8.43 7.84 -7.30
N TYR A 117 8.72 6.58 -7.59
CA TYR A 117 7.70 5.64 -8.08
C TYR A 117 6.63 5.39 -7.01
N PHE A 118 7.08 5.19 -5.77
CA PHE A 118 6.20 4.87 -4.65
C PHE A 118 5.38 6.06 -4.14
N GLU A 119 5.83 7.30 -4.34
CA GLU A 119 5.00 8.49 -4.09
C GLU A 119 3.68 8.46 -4.87
N LEU A 120 3.67 7.91 -6.09
CA LEU A 120 2.44 7.72 -6.86
C LEU A 120 1.56 6.63 -6.24
N VAL A 121 2.16 5.53 -5.78
CA VAL A 121 1.43 4.41 -5.16
C VAL A 121 0.81 4.83 -3.83
N ASP A 122 1.54 5.58 -3.02
CA ASP A 122 1.05 6.17 -1.77
C ASP A 122 -0.12 7.10 -2.05
N TRP A 123 0.07 8.06 -2.96
CA TRP A 123 -0.96 9.01 -3.34
C TRP A 123 -2.23 8.30 -3.87
N ALA A 124 -2.07 7.28 -4.71
CA ALA A 124 -3.20 6.53 -5.26
C ALA A 124 -3.93 5.72 -4.17
N SER A 125 -3.20 5.20 -3.18
CA SER A 125 -3.78 4.47 -2.05
C SER A 125 -4.60 5.39 -1.15
N GLU A 126 -4.08 6.58 -0.84
CA GLU A 126 -4.82 7.60 -0.07
C GLU A 126 -6.05 8.11 -0.84
N LEU A 127 -5.89 8.34 -2.15
CA LEU A 127 -6.99 8.76 -3.00
C LEU A 127 -8.11 7.71 -3.07
N ALA A 128 -7.76 6.44 -3.28
CA ALA A 128 -8.72 5.34 -3.29
C ALA A 128 -9.49 5.26 -1.96
N ALA A 129 -8.77 5.40 -0.85
CA ALA A 129 -9.36 5.41 0.48
C ALA A 129 -10.36 6.56 0.66
N SER A 130 -10.06 7.75 0.14
CA SER A 130 -10.98 8.89 0.18
C SER A 130 -12.30 8.64 -0.56
N TYR A 131 -12.31 7.71 -1.52
CA TYR A 131 -13.51 7.24 -2.23
C TYR A 131 -14.15 5.99 -1.60
N GLY A 132 -13.65 5.53 -0.45
CA GLY A 132 -14.11 4.30 0.21
C GLY A 132 -13.66 3.01 -0.48
N ILE A 133 -12.66 3.09 -1.37
CA ILE A 133 -12.09 1.96 -2.12
C ILE A 133 -10.81 1.48 -1.46
N LEU A 134 -10.69 0.17 -1.27
CA LEU A 134 -9.40 -0.46 -0.97
C LEU A 134 -8.64 -0.79 -2.26
N LEU A 135 -7.35 -0.47 -2.30
CA LEU A 135 -6.46 -1.09 -3.27
C LEU A 135 -6.05 -2.47 -2.75
N ALA A 136 -6.41 -3.52 -3.50
CA ALA A 136 -5.89 -4.87 -3.32
C ALA A 136 -4.63 -5.00 -4.16
N LEU A 137 -3.48 -4.95 -3.49
CA LEU A 137 -2.18 -4.81 -4.12
C LEU A 137 -1.61 -6.20 -4.43
N VAL A 138 -1.26 -6.42 -5.70
CA VAL A 138 -0.34 -7.48 -6.09
C VAL A 138 1.08 -6.90 -5.94
N PRO A 139 1.91 -7.38 -4.99
CA PRO A 139 3.22 -6.77 -4.74
C PRO A 139 4.14 -6.81 -5.95
N THR A 140 4.07 -7.86 -6.76
CA THR A 140 4.78 -7.98 -8.03
C THR A 140 4.08 -9.04 -8.87
N TRP A 141 4.05 -8.87 -10.19
CA TRP A 141 3.52 -9.93 -11.06
C TRP A 141 4.42 -11.17 -10.97
N GLY A 142 3.83 -12.37 -10.95
CA GLY A 142 4.57 -13.55 -10.54
C GLY A 142 5.64 -14.02 -11.54
N MET A 143 5.60 -13.56 -12.79
CA MET A 143 6.71 -13.74 -13.75
C MET A 143 8.06 -13.23 -13.21
N TYR A 144 8.05 -12.20 -12.36
CA TYR A 144 9.27 -11.66 -11.73
C TYR A 144 9.82 -12.53 -10.61
N VAL A 145 9.08 -13.55 -10.18
CA VAL A 145 9.42 -14.48 -9.10
C VAL A 145 9.75 -15.87 -9.66
N SER A 146 8.89 -16.43 -10.51
CA SER A 146 9.03 -17.80 -11.03
C SER A 146 9.37 -17.86 -12.52
N GLY A 147 9.45 -16.73 -13.22
CA GLY A 147 9.58 -16.64 -14.68
C GLY A 147 8.27 -16.85 -15.44
N GLY A 148 7.35 -17.59 -14.83
CA GLY A 148 5.96 -17.74 -15.27
C GLY A 148 5.78 -18.24 -16.70
N TYR A 149 4.62 -17.92 -17.29
CA TYR A 149 4.30 -18.24 -18.69
C TYR A 149 5.08 -17.40 -19.72
N HIS A 150 5.98 -16.53 -19.28
CA HIS A 150 6.65 -15.53 -20.11
C HIS A 150 8.15 -15.79 -20.28
N ASP A 151 8.67 -16.93 -19.81
CA ASP A 151 10.11 -17.27 -19.82
C ASP A 151 11.00 -16.12 -19.29
N THR A 152 10.49 -15.38 -18.31
CA THR A 152 11.15 -14.19 -17.78
C THR A 152 12.22 -14.58 -16.77
N GLU A 153 13.36 -13.90 -16.80
CA GLU A 153 14.35 -14.08 -15.76
C GLU A 153 13.79 -13.55 -14.43
N SER A 154 13.77 -14.41 -13.42
CA SER A 154 13.33 -14.01 -12.09
C SER A 154 14.28 -12.94 -11.53
N ILE A 155 13.71 -11.83 -11.05
CA ILE A 155 14.48 -10.77 -10.38
C ILE A 155 14.52 -11.01 -8.87
N PHE A 156 13.66 -11.87 -8.33
CA PHE A 156 13.60 -12.16 -6.91
C PHE A 156 14.24 -13.52 -6.56
N ASN A 157 15.00 -13.54 -5.47
CA ASN A 157 15.35 -14.76 -4.75
C ASN A 157 14.68 -14.75 -3.37
N GLU A 158 14.84 -15.81 -2.57
CA GLU A 158 14.19 -15.91 -1.26
C GLU A 158 14.51 -14.71 -0.33
N SER A 159 15.77 -14.26 -0.33
CA SER A 159 16.21 -13.14 0.50
C SER A 159 15.62 -11.81 0.02
N SER A 160 15.70 -11.50 -1.28
CA SER A 160 15.13 -10.26 -1.81
C SER A 160 13.61 -10.26 -1.77
N ALA A 161 12.94 -11.40 -1.97
CA ALA A 161 11.50 -11.54 -1.83
C ALA A 161 11.04 -11.30 -0.37
N ARG A 162 11.81 -11.77 0.62
CA ARG A 162 11.54 -11.48 2.03
C ARG A 162 11.66 -9.99 2.34
N GLN A 163 12.73 -9.34 1.88
CA GLN A 163 12.94 -7.91 2.07
C GLN A 163 11.83 -7.10 1.39
N TRP A 164 11.45 -7.49 0.18
CA TRP A 164 10.34 -6.89 -0.56
C TRP A 164 9.01 -7.02 0.17
N GLY A 165 8.68 -8.21 0.66
CA GLY A 165 7.46 -8.44 1.44
C GLY A 165 7.43 -7.60 2.73
N GLN A 166 8.57 -7.44 3.41
CA GLN A 166 8.69 -6.56 4.57
C GLN A 166 8.48 -5.10 4.21
N TYR A 167 9.09 -4.62 3.11
CA TYR A 167 8.95 -3.26 2.62
C TYR A 167 7.49 -2.92 2.28
N ILE A 168 6.84 -3.74 1.45
CA ILE A 168 5.43 -3.56 1.06
C ILE A 168 4.48 -3.70 2.24
N GLY A 169 4.73 -4.68 3.12
CA GLY A 169 3.92 -4.90 4.31
C GLY A 169 3.99 -3.74 5.30
N ALA A 170 5.17 -3.15 5.48
CA ALA A 170 5.39 -2.00 6.36
C ALA A 170 4.85 -0.69 5.75
N ARG A 171 5.01 -0.47 4.44
CA ARG A 171 4.55 0.76 3.77
C ARG A 171 3.03 0.82 3.62
N TYR A 172 2.38 -0.32 3.39
CA TYR A 172 0.93 -0.39 3.16
C TYR A 172 0.21 -1.28 4.18
N PRO A 173 0.26 -0.98 5.48
CA PRO A 173 -0.39 -1.82 6.49
C PRO A 173 -1.90 -1.85 6.26
N GLY A 174 -2.55 -2.99 6.55
CA GLY A 174 -3.99 -3.14 6.44
C GLY A 174 -4.58 -3.27 5.01
N LEU A 175 -3.90 -2.76 3.98
CA LEU A 175 -4.34 -2.98 2.59
C LEU A 175 -4.26 -4.48 2.23
N PRO A 176 -5.23 -5.07 1.50
CA PRO A 176 -5.17 -6.46 1.07
C PRO A 176 -4.00 -6.72 0.12
N LYS A 177 -3.33 -7.87 0.26
CA LYS A 177 -2.29 -8.33 -0.68
C LYS A 177 -2.79 -9.57 -1.39
N ILE A 178 -2.66 -9.59 -2.72
CA ILE A 178 -2.91 -10.77 -3.54
C ILE A 178 -1.53 -11.28 -3.99
N LEU A 179 -1.16 -12.48 -3.57
CA LEU A 179 0.13 -13.08 -3.92
C LEU A 179 0.02 -13.90 -5.21
N GLY A 180 1.11 -14.00 -5.96
CA GLY A 180 1.15 -14.62 -7.28
C GLY A 180 1.03 -13.56 -8.38
N GLY A 181 0.04 -13.70 -9.25
CA GLY A 181 -0.10 -12.91 -10.48
C GLY A 181 0.17 -13.82 -11.68
N ASP A 182 -0.88 -14.54 -12.07
CA ASP A 182 -0.94 -15.44 -13.23
C ASP A 182 0.24 -16.42 -13.37
N THR A 183 0.59 -17.06 -12.26
CA THR A 183 1.70 -18.04 -12.19
C THR A 183 1.46 -19.04 -11.06
N ASP A 184 1.79 -20.31 -11.32
CA ASP A 184 1.73 -21.43 -10.37
C ASP A 184 2.91 -21.43 -9.39
#